data_AF-A0AAD9TNF7-F1
#
_entry.id   AF-A0AAD9TNF7-F1
#
_cell.length_a   1.000
_cell.length_b   1.000
_cell.length_c   1.000
_cell.angle_alpha   90.00
_cell.angle_beta   90.00
_cell.angle_gamma   90.00
#
_symmetry.space_group_name_H-M   'P 1'
#
loop_
_entity.id
_entity.type
_entity.pdbx_description
1 polymer ?
#
loop_
_entity_poly.entity_id
_entity_poly.type
_entity_poly.pdbx_seq_one_letter_code
_entity_poly.pdbx_strand_id
1 'polypeptide(L)'
;MAACDFKMQFIFAVAGWEGTVHDSRIFQKTIRDPALNFSKPSKGKYYLVDAGYPQMSGYLGPYKGERYNILDFRRDRQPAGHREMFNQSHSSL
;
A
#
# COMPACT_ATOMS: atom_id res chain seq x y z
N MET A 1 -6.88 -1.38 -9.65
CA MET A 1 -6.55 -0.93 -8.28
C MET A 1 -7.67 -1.32 -7.36
N ALA A 2 -7.36 -1.79 -6.16
CA ALA A 2 -8.35 -2.03 -5.12
C ALA A 2 -7.85 -1.51 -3.78
N ALA A 3 -8.76 -1.16 -2.89
CA ALA A 3 -8.46 -0.89 -1.49
C ALA A 3 -9.32 -1.81 -0.63
N CYS A 4 -8.74 -2.30 0.45
CA CYS A 4 -9.40 -3.17 1.41
C CYS A 4 -9.23 -2.64 2.84
N ASP A 5 -10.10 -3.11 3.73
CA ASP A 5 -9.91 -2.91 5.16
C ASP A 5 -8.88 -3.92 5.74
N PHE A 6 -8.64 -3.84 7.05
CA PHE A 6 -7.73 -4.76 7.75
C PHE A 6 -8.21 -6.22 7.81
N LYS A 7 -9.42 -6.52 7.34
CA LYS A 7 -9.95 -7.89 7.21
C LYS A 7 -9.84 -8.39 5.76
N MET A 8 -9.12 -7.68 4.90
CA MET A 8 -8.96 -8.00 3.48
C MET A 8 -10.28 -7.98 2.71
N GLN A 9 -11.27 -7.20 3.18
CA GLN A 9 -12.53 -7.00 2.46
C GLN A 9 -12.42 -5.77 1.56
N PHE A 10 -12.73 -5.91 0.28
CA PHE A 10 -12.70 -4.78 -0.66
C PHE A 10 -13.71 -3.71 -0.27
N ILE A 11 -13.21 -2.49 -0.06
CA ILE A 11 -14.02 -1.28 0.18
C ILE A 11 -14.09 -0.40 -1.06
N PHE A 12 -13.20 -0.65 -2.04
CA PHE A 12 -13.12 0.09 -3.27
C PHE A 12 -12.40 -0.73 -4.34
N ALA A 13 -12.87 -0.66 -5.59
CA ALA A 13 -12.19 -1.27 -6.74
C ALA A 13 -12.39 -0.43 -8.00
N VAL A 14 -11.31 -0.29 -8.78
CA VAL A 14 -11.30 0.29 -10.12
C VAL A 14 -10.71 -0.75 -11.08
N ALA A 15 -11.54 -1.12 -12.06
CA ALA A 15 -11.24 -2.05 -13.14
C ALA A 15 -11.34 -1.35 -14.51
N GLY A 16 -11.00 -2.05 -15.59
CA GLY A 16 -11.19 -1.56 -16.96
C GLY A 16 -10.08 -0.63 -17.48
N TRP A 17 -8.87 -0.72 -16.94
CA TRP A 17 -7.69 -0.05 -17.49
C TRP A 17 -6.95 -0.96 -18.46
N GLU A 18 -6.40 -0.38 -19.53
CA GLU A 18 -5.57 -1.13 -20.50
C GLU A 18 -4.42 -1.85 -19.78
N GLY A 19 -4.15 -3.09 -20.18
CA GLY A 19 -3.28 -4.04 -19.44
C GLY A 19 -1.80 -3.64 -19.32
N THR A 20 -1.38 -2.54 -19.92
CA THR A 20 0.00 -2.01 -19.85
C THR A 20 0.11 -0.73 -19.02
N VAL A 21 -0.99 -0.24 -18.45
CA VAL A 21 -0.99 0.98 -17.66
C VAL A 21 -0.31 0.75 -16.32
N HIS A 22 0.67 1.60 -15.99
CA HIS A 22 1.33 1.58 -14.69
C HIS A 22 0.35 1.83 -13.53
N ASP A 23 0.52 1.07 -12.43
CA ASP A 23 -0.27 1.21 -11.21
C ASP A 23 -0.32 2.65 -10.68
N SER A 24 0.81 3.35 -10.74
CA SER A 24 0.92 4.75 -10.33
C SER A 24 -0.04 5.68 -11.08
N ARG A 25 -0.31 5.42 -12.38
CA ARG A 25 -1.24 6.21 -13.19
C ARG A 25 -2.68 5.94 -12.78
N ILE A 26 -3.04 4.68 -12.55
CA ILE A 26 -4.37 4.29 -12.07
C ILE A 26 -4.64 4.91 -10.69
N PHE A 27 -3.66 4.85 -9.80
CA PHE A 27 -3.74 5.44 -8.46
C PHE A 27 -3.90 6.97 -8.51
N GLN A 28 -3.04 7.66 -9.27
CA GLN A 28 -3.14 9.11 -9.41
C GLN A 28 -4.47 9.56 -9.97
N LYS A 29 -5.01 8.87 -10.99
CA LYS A 29 -6.35 9.15 -11.51
C LYS A 29 -7.40 8.93 -10.42
N THR A 30 -7.31 7.82 -9.69
CA THR A 30 -8.29 7.46 -8.66
C THR A 30 -8.36 8.48 -7.52
N ILE A 31 -7.22 8.93 -7.01
CA ILE A 31 -7.22 9.89 -5.89
C ILE A 31 -7.53 11.33 -6.33
N ARG A 32 -7.42 11.65 -7.62
CA ARG A 32 -7.65 13.00 -8.15
C ARG A 32 -9.04 13.21 -8.71
N ASP A 33 -9.68 12.17 -9.21
CA ASP A 33 -11.00 12.25 -9.83
C ASP A 33 -12.12 12.09 -8.78
N PRO A 34 -12.86 13.16 -8.46
CA PRO A 34 -13.94 13.09 -7.48
C PRO A 34 -15.09 12.17 -7.94
N ALA A 35 -15.27 11.97 -9.24
CA ALA A 35 -16.33 11.10 -9.76
C ALA A 35 -16.10 9.62 -9.42
N LEU A 36 -14.85 9.24 -9.13
CA LEU A 36 -14.52 7.89 -8.67
C LEU A 36 -14.86 7.67 -7.19
N ASN A 37 -15.22 8.71 -6.43
CA ASN A 37 -15.64 8.61 -5.02
C ASN A 37 -14.65 7.83 -4.12
N PHE A 38 -13.35 7.87 -4.44
CA PHE A 38 -12.34 7.23 -3.61
C PHE A 38 -12.19 7.96 -2.27
N SER A 39 -12.48 7.26 -1.18
CA SER A 39 -12.33 7.81 0.18
C SER A 39 -10.85 8.00 0.49
N LYS A 40 -10.46 9.22 0.86
CA LYS A 40 -9.08 9.55 1.26
C LYS A 40 -8.92 9.35 2.76
N PRO A 41 -7.73 8.96 3.23
CA PRO A 41 -7.47 8.85 4.66
C PRO A 41 -7.67 10.22 5.34
N SER A 42 -8.33 10.21 6.51
CA SER A 42 -8.50 11.41 7.32
C SER A 42 -7.15 11.94 7.80
N LYS A 43 -7.07 13.23 8.15
CA LYS A 43 -5.83 13.83 8.69
C LYS A 43 -5.27 13.00 9.85
N GLY A 44 -3.98 12.64 9.76
CA GLY A 44 -3.29 11.80 10.74
C GLY A 44 -3.47 10.28 10.56
N LYS A 45 -4.26 9.84 9.58
CA LYS A 45 -4.37 8.43 9.19
C LYS A 45 -3.69 8.20 7.85
N TYR A 46 -3.37 6.93 7.59
CA TYR A 46 -2.67 6.50 6.38
C TYR A 46 -3.31 5.22 5.84
N TYR A 47 -3.34 5.10 4.52
CA TYR A 47 -3.47 3.81 3.85
C TYR A 47 -2.10 3.19 3.65
N LEU A 48 -2.06 1.87 3.78
CA LEU A 48 -0.90 1.08 3.41
C LEU A 48 -1.02 0.73 1.93
N VAL A 49 0.07 0.88 1.19
CA VAL A 49 0.07 0.71 -0.28
C VAL A 49 1.22 -0.18 -0.72
N ASP A 50 1.03 -0.91 -1.80
CA ASP A 50 2.09 -1.73 -2.38
C ASP A 50 3.29 -0.89 -2.84
N ALA A 51 4.46 -1.54 -2.93
CA ALA A 51 5.71 -0.90 -3.34
C ALA A 51 5.68 -0.26 -4.75
N GLY A 52 4.70 -0.65 -5.58
CA GLY A 52 4.45 -0.08 -6.91
C GLY A 52 3.77 1.29 -6.88
N TYR A 53 3.21 1.69 -5.75
CA TYR A 53 2.56 2.99 -5.57
C TYR A 53 3.53 4.06 -5.04
N PRO A 54 3.28 5.35 -5.34
CA PRO A 54 4.12 6.43 -4.84
C PRO A 54 3.97 6.62 -3.33
N GLN A 55 5.09 6.76 -2.63
CA GLN A 55 5.13 7.18 -1.23
C GLN A 55 4.72 8.65 -1.11
N MET A 56 3.63 8.95 -0.42
CA MET A 56 3.18 10.34 -0.24
C MET A 56 2.34 10.51 1.03
N SER A 57 2.07 11.75 1.44
CA SER A 57 1.24 12.01 2.61
C SER A 57 -0.13 11.31 2.49
N GLY A 58 -0.50 10.55 3.51
CA GLY A 58 -1.69 9.69 3.52
C GLY A 58 -1.49 8.28 2.98
N TYR A 59 -0.38 7.96 2.31
CA TYR A 59 -0.16 6.65 1.68
C TYR A 59 1.27 6.16 1.95
N LEU A 60 1.38 5.07 2.72
CA LEU A 60 2.65 4.51 3.16
C LEU A 60 2.85 3.13 2.54
N GLY A 61 3.81 3.03 1.64
CA GLY A 61 4.36 1.76 1.20
C GLY A 61 5.56 1.32 2.03
N PRO A 62 6.06 0.10 1.78
CA PRO A 62 7.19 -0.45 2.49
C PRO A 62 8.47 0.38 2.29
N TYR A 63 9.31 0.43 3.32
CA TYR A 63 10.64 1.02 3.24
C TYR A 63 11.51 0.23 2.28
N LYS A 64 12.02 0.91 1.25
CA LYS A 64 12.94 0.34 0.26
C LYS A 64 14.33 0.13 0.86
N GLY A 65 15.02 -0.92 0.41
CA GLY A 65 16.37 -1.26 0.87
C GLY A 65 16.43 -2.03 2.19
N GLU A 66 15.28 -2.31 2.80
CA GLU A 66 15.13 -3.11 4.01
C GLU A 66 14.44 -4.44 3.67
N ARG A 67 14.54 -5.44 4.56
CA ARG A 67 13.79 -6.70 4.39
C ARG A 67 12.28 -6.42 4.37
N TYR A 68 11.56 -7.16 3.53
CA TYR A 68 10.10 -7.03 3.39
C TYR A 68 9.38 -8.38 3.34
N ASN A 69 10.02 -9.44 2.81
CA ASN A 69 9.35 -10.73 2.71
C ASN A 69 9.14 -11.34 4.11
N ILE A 70 7.90 -11.72 4.43
CA ILE A 70 7.55 -12.33 5.71
C ILE A 70 8.36 -13.62 6.00
N LEU A 71 8.79 -14.34 4.95
CA LEU A 71 9.60 -15.54 5.09
C LEU A 71 11.01 -15.23 5.61
N ASP A 72 11.58 -14.07 5.24
CA ASP A 72 12.90 -13.64 5.72
C ASP A 72 12.86 -13.43 7.23
N PHE A 73 11.77 -12.84 7.73
CA PHE A 73 11.59 -12.59 9.16
C PHE A 73 11.30 -13.84 10.00
N ARG A 74 10.79 -14.92 9.39
CA ARG A 74 10.53 -16.19 10.09
C ARG A 74 11.76 -17.08 10.19
N ARG A 75 12.71 -16.93 9.25
CA ARG A 75 13.90 -17.78 9.14
C ARG A 75 15.13 -17.15 9.76
N ASP A 76 15.29 -15.84 9.60
CA ASP A 76 16.44 -15.09 10.09
C ASP A 76 16.15 -14.38 11.42
N ARG A 77 17.11 -13.54 11.83
CA ARG A 77 17.00 -12.66 12.99
C ARG A 77 15.76 -11.76 12.92
N GLN A 78 15.25 -11.43 14.11
CA GLN A 78 14.21 -10.44 14.34
C GLN A 78 14.48 -9.13 13.56
N PRO A 79 13.43 -8.40 13.15
CA PRO A 79 13.58 -7.12 12.46
C PRO A 79 14.43 -6.15 13.30
N ALA A 80 15.39 -5.50 12.66
CA ALA A 80 16.27 -4.53 13.26
C ALA A 80 15.79 -3.11 12.97
N GLY A 81 15.41 -2.38 14.03
CA GLY A 81 15.00 -0.98 13.91
C GLY A 81 13.59 -0.78 13.35
N HIS A 82 13.16 0.48 13.33
CA HIS A 82 11.76 0.83 13.06
C HIS A 82 11.32 0.55 11.62
N ARG A 83 12.23 0.55 10.63
CA ARG A 83 11.90 0.32 9.23
C ARG A 83 11.59 -1.14 8.93
N GLU A 84 12.43 -2.06 9.41
CA GLU A 84 12.16 -3.49 9.26
C GLU A 84 10.93 -3.92 10.08
N MET A 85 10.72 -3.36 11.28
CA MET A 85 9.51 -3.63 12.07
C MET A 85 8.23 -3.20 11.32
N PHE A 86 8.27 -2.02 10.70
CA PHE A 86 7.17 -1.55 9.85
C PHE A 86 6.96 -2.49 8.66
N ASN A 87 8.02 -2.84 7.93
CA ASN A 87 7.94 -3.72 6.76
C ASN A 87 7.41 -5.12 7.11
N GLN A 88 7.86 -5.71 8.23
CA GLN A 88 7.35 -6.99 8.70
C GLN A 88 5.85 -6.90 8.98
N SER A 89 5.41 -5.87 9.70
CA SER A 89 4.00 -5.65 10.01
C SER A 89 3.18 -5.47 8.74
N HIS A 90 3.66 -4.63 7.81
CA HIS A 90 3.06 -4.41 6.50
C HIS A 90 2.95 -5.70 5.68
N SER A 91 3.96 -6.58 5.72
CA SER A 91 3.97 -7.85 5.00
C SER A 91 3.03 -8.92 5.59
N SER A 92 2.58 -8.72 6.83
CA SER A 92 1.73 -9.67 7.56
C SER A 92 0.24 -9.38 7.49
N LEU A 93 -0.13 -8.30 6.80
CA LEU A 93 -1.51 -7.87 6.59
C LEU A 93 -2.24 -8.76 5.59
#